data_AF-A0A6N8II15-F1
#
_entry.id   AF-A0A6N8II15-F1
#
_cell.length_a   1.000
_cell.length_b   1.000
_cell.length_c   1.000
_cell.angle_alpha   90.00
_cell.angle_beta   90.00
_cell.angle_gamma   90.00
#
_symmetry.space_group_name_H-M   'P 1'
#
loop_
_entity.id
_entity.type
_entity.pdbx_description
1 polymer ?
#
loop_
_entity_poly.entity_id
_entity_poly.type
_entity_poly.pdbx_seq_one_letter_code
_entity_poly.pdbx_strand_id
1 'polypeptide(L)'
;MKKRVNGEGIALLHDLDDCTGCFGCEAACRETWRYPYDEDWMRVIRRTPFVVDGKLRTYHVVAPVLDKCAACYAKDPNPLCVTGCPGQALRIGPLAEIVREAEDRHCNIYTA
;
A
#
# COMPACT_ATOMS: atom_id res chain seq x y z
N MET A 1 9.38 -6.36 -24.91
CA MET A 1 9.70 -5.61 -23.68
C MET A 1 9.53 -6.57 -22.51
N LYS A 2 10.59 -6.87 -21.74
CA LYS A 2 10.43 -7.72 -20.53
C LYS A 2 9.48 -6.98 -19.56
N LYS A 3 8.48 -7.67 -19.00
CA LYS A 3 7.64 -7.10 -17.93
C LYS A 3 8.57 -6.60 -16.81
N ARG A 4 8.38 -5.35 -16.38
CA ARG A 4 9.25 -4.69 -15.39
C ARG A 4 9.02 -5.29 -13.99
N VAL A 5 7.78 -5.62 -13.65
CA VAL A 5 7.33 -6.39 -12.47
C VAL A 5 6.14 -7.26 -12.92
N ASN A 6 5.82 -8.36 -12.22
CA ASN A 6 4.65 -9.20 -12.54
C ASN A 6 3.78 -9.39 -11.29
N GLY A 7 2.79 -8.52 -11.10
CA GLY A 7 1.81 -8.59 -10.02
C GLY A 7 0.43 -9.05 -10.49
N GLU A 8 0.35 -9.84 -11.56
CA GLU A 8 -0.91 -10.45 -12.03
C GLU A 8 -2.09 -9.48 -12.26
N GLY A 9 -1.80 -8.21 -12.57
CA GLY A 9 -2.84 -7.18 -12.78
C GLY A 9 -3.47 -6.64 -11.50
N ILE A 10 -2.93 -6.98 -10.33
CA ILE A 10 -3.33 -6.38 -9.06
C ILE A 10 -2.71 -4.99 -8.88
N ALA A 11 -3.39 -4.19 -8.08
CA ALA A 11 -2.94 -2.88 -7.64
C ALA A 11 -3.17 -2.73 -6.13
N LEU A 12 -2.44 -1.80 -5.54
CA LEU A 12 -2.64 -1.37 -4.15
C LEU A 12 -3.01 0.11 -4.14
N LEU A 13 -4.15 0.44 -3.56
CA LEU A 13 -4.55 1.81 -3.22
C LEU A 13 -3.98 2.16 -1.85
N HIS A 14 -3.40 3.36 -1.76
CA HIS A 14 -2.94 3.95 -0.53
C HIS A 14 -3.53 5.36 -0.40
N ASP A 15 -4.51 5.49 0.49
CA ASP A 15 -5.20 6.75 0.79
C ASP A 15 -4.29 7.65 1.64
N LEU A 16 -3.98 8.84 1.12
CA LEU A 16 -2.99 9.73 1.71
C LEU A 16 -3.57 10.55 2.87
N ASP A 17 -4.89 10.74 2.90
CA ASP A 17 -5.55 11.53 3.93
C ASP A 17 -5.81 10.69 5.20
N ASP A 18 -6.03 9.38 5.03
CA ASP A 18 -6.27 8.46 6.15
C ASP A 18 -4.97 7.80 6.69
N CYS A 19 -3.87 7.84 5.93
CA CYS A 19 -2.62 7.17 6.31
C CYS A 19 -1.82 7.96 7.38
N THR A 20 -1.84 7.45 8.60
CA THR A 20 -1.09 8.03 9.73
C THR A 20 0.39 7.62 9.79
N GLY A 21 0.85 6.71 8.93
CA GLY A 21 2.23 6.23 8.92
C GLY A 21 2.60 5.39 10.15
N CYS A 22 1.64 4.62 10.69
CA CYS A 22 1.79 3.84 11.93
C CYS A 22 2.65 2.56 11.82
N PHE A 23 3.18 2.25 10.63
CA PHE A 23 3.94 1.01 10.34
C PHE A 23 3.13 -0.30 10.45
N GLY A 24 1.80 -0.23 10.65
CA GLY A 24 0.95 -1.42 10.79
C GLY A 24 0.96 -2.34 9.58
N CYS A 25 0.99 -1.80 8.36
CA CYS A 25 1.04 -2.61 7.14
C CYS A 25 2.40 -3.32 6.93
N GLU A 26 3.51 -2.68 7.34
CA GLU A 26 4.85 -3.28 7.32
C GLU A 26 4.94 -4.45 8.32
N ALA A 27 4.47 -4.21 9.56
CA ALA A 27 4.39 -5.26 10.58
C ALA A 27 3.46 -6.41 10.15
N ALA A 28 2.28 -6.10 9.60
CA ALA A 28 1.33 -7.09 9.11
C ALA A 28 1.94 -7.95 7.98
N CYS A 29 2.65 -7.33 7.03
CA CYS A 29 3.30 -8.05 5.95
C CYS A 29 4.37 -9.01 6.48
N ARG A 30 5.21 -8.54 7.41
CA ARG A 30 6.26 -9.35 8.04
C ARG A 30 5.69 -10.49 8.88
N GLU A 31 4.66 -10.25 9.70
CA GLU A 31 4.05 -11.30 10.52
C GLU A 31 3.38 -12.38 9.66
N THR A 32 2.72 -11.98 8.58
CA THR A 32 2.02 -12.90 7.68
C THR A 32 2.97 -13.88 6.98
N TRP A 33 4.12 -13.39 6.51
CA TRP A 33 5.00 -14.17 5.63
C TRP A 33 6.34 -14.56 6.25
N ARG A 34 6.74 -13.90 7.34
CA ARG A 34 7.99 -14.16 8.07
C ARG A 34 9.22 -14.25 7.17
N TYR A 35 9.26 -13.41 6.13
CA TYR A 35 10.40 -13.36 5.21
C TYR A 35 11.67 -12.89 5.94
N PRO A 36 12.87 -13.29 5.45
CA PRO A 36 14.16 -12.92 6.04
C PRO A 36 14.42 -11.42 6.16
N TYR A 37 15.30 -10.99 7.06
CA TYR A 37 15.57 -9.57 7.34
C TYR A 37 16.32 -8.82 6.21
N ASP A 38 16.95 -9.54 5.30
CA ASP A 38 17.57 -9.03 4.08
C ASP A 38 16.57 -8.81 2.93
N GLU A 39 15.30 -9.19 3.13
CA GLU A 39 14.20 -8.86 2.24
C GLU A 39 13.29 -7.77 2.82
N ASP A 40 12.69 -6.98 1.93
CA ASP A 40 11.76 -5.90 2.26
C ASP A 40 10.58 -5.89 1.27
N TRP A 41 9.45 -6.44 1.69
CA TRP A 41 8.27 -6.60 0.83
C TRP A 41 7.27 -5.43 0.97
N MET A 42 7.34 -4.69 2.07
CA MET A 42 6.43 -3.59 2.39
C MET A 42 7.14 -2.63 3.34
N ARG A 43 7.31 -1.38 2.93
CA ARG A 43 7.96 -0.34 3.75
C ARG A 43 7.07 0.87 3.94
N VAL A 44 7.02 1.41 5.15
CA VAL A 44 6.45 2.74 5.41
C VAL A 44 7.56 3.78 5.56
N ILE A 45 7.53 4.81 4.72
CA ILE A 45 8.44 5.96 4.80
C ILE A 45 7.66 7.13 5.36
N ARG A 46 7.99 7.52 6.58
CA ARG A 46 7.40 8.72 7.19
C ARG A 46 8.03 9.98 6.62
N ARG A 47 7.26 10.72 5.83
CA ARG A 47 7.66 12.06 5.39
C ARG A 47 7.55 13.06 6.54
N THR A 48 8.52 13.95 6.65
CA THR A 48 8.42 15.12 7.53
C THR A 48 7.27 16.04 7.06
N PRO A 49 6.47 16.61 7.97
CA PRO A 49 5.45 17.60 7.61
C PRO A 49 6.04 18.75 6.78
N PHE A 50 5.26 19.26 5.85
CA PHE A 50 5.71 20.27 4.89
C PHE A 50 4.59 21.28 4.62
N VAL A 51 4.95 22.47 4.14
CA VAL A 51 3.99 23.56 3.88
C VAL A 51 3.81 23.74 2.38
N VAL A 52 2.56 23.90 1.94
CA VAL A 52 2.20 24.28 0.57
C VAL A 52 1.10 25.33 0.63
N ASP A 53 1.32 26.47 -0.01
CA ASP A 53 0.42 27.64 -0.01
C ASP A 53 0.01 28.07 1.42
N GLY A 54 0.97 28.10 2.34
CA GLY A 54 0.75 28.46 3.74
C GLY A 54 0.01 27.42 4.58
N LYS A 55 -0.38 26.27 3.99
CA LYS A 55 -1.06 25.18 4.71
C LYS A 55 -0.08 24.07 5.04
N LEU A 56 -0.06 23.64 6.30
CA LEU A 56 0.68 22.46 6.74
C LEU A 56 0.01 21.20 6.16
N ARG A 57 0.81 20.32 5.58
CA ARG A 57 0.39 19.04 5.03
C ARG A 57 1.29 17.93 5.56
N THR A 58 0.72 16.75 5.71
CA THR A 58 1.44 15.55 6.10
C THR A 58 0.82 14.36 5.39
N TYR A 59 1.66 13.59 4.70
CA TYR A 59 1.29 12.28 4.18
C TYR A 59 2.56 11.44 4.07
N HIS A 60 2.39 10.13 4.18
CA HIS A 60 3.49 9.18 4.22
C HIS A 60 3.57 8.41 2.89
N VAL A 61 4.54 7.52 2.75
CA VAL A 61 4.61 6.60 1.62
C VAL A 61 4.52 5.19 2.15
N VAL A 62 3.59 4.41 1.61
CA VAL A 62 3.54 2.95 1.76
C VAL A 62 4.09 2.36 0.48
N ALA A 63 5.23 1.66 0.53
CA ALA A 63 5.94 1.13 -0.62
C ALA A 63 5.81 -0.41 -0.65
N PRO A 64 4.81 -0.96 -1.36
CA PRO A 64 4.62 -2.39 -1.52
C PRO A 64 5.44 -2.98 -2.67
N VAL A 65 5.78 -4.27 -2.57
CA VAL A 65 6.22 -5.08 -3.70
C VAL A 65 5.03 -5.91 -4.22
N LEU A 66 4.54 -5.59 -5.42
CA LEU A 66 3.21 -6.01 -5.87
C LEU A 66 3.09 -7.51 -6.20
N ASP A 67 4.15 -8.19 -6.63
CA ASP A 67 4.11 -9.66 -6.79
C ASP A 67 3.87 -10.37 -5.45
N LYS A 68 4.34 -9.80 -4.34
CA LYS A 68 4.07 -10.28 -2.99
C LYS A 68 2.65 -9.95 -2.53
N CYS A 69 2.15 -8.76 -2.89
CA CYS A 69 0.75 -8.40 -2.65
C CYS A 69 -0.21 -9.32 -3.40
N ALA A 70 0.14 -9.77 -4.61
CA ALA A 70 -0.66 -10.73 -5.38
C ALA A 70 -0.81 -12.05 -4.63
N ALA A 71 0.29 -12.56 -4.04
CA ALA A 71 0.28 -13.78 -3.25
C ALA A 71 -0.58 -13.67 -1.97
N CYS A 72 -0.65 -12.48 -1.35
CA CYS A 72 -1.61 -12.22 -0.26
C CYS A 72 -3.06 -12.26 -0.78
N TYR A 73 -3.35 -11.50 -1.83
CA TYR A 73 -4.70 -11.35 -2.37
C TYR A 73 -5.29 -12.68 -2.85
N ALA A 74 -4.46 -13.54 -3.45
CA ALA A 74 -4.87 -14.88 -3.88
C ALA A 74 -5.28 -15.80 -2.72
N LYS A 75 -4.78 -15.55 -1.50
CA LYS A 75 -5.17 -16.29 -0.28
C LYS A 75 -6.39 -15.67 0.40
N ASP A 76 -6.41 -14.34 0.48
CA ASP A 76 -7.47 -13.56 1.12
C ASP A 76 -7.57 -12.18 0.45
N PRO A 77 -8.73 -11.81 -0.11
CA PRO A 77 -8.93 -10.48 -0.71
C PRO A 77 -8.86 -9.34 0.32
N ASN A 78 -8.91 -9.64 1.62
CA ASN A 78 -8.80 -8.68 2.72
C ASN A 78 -7.61 -9.00 3.63
N PRO A 79 -6.37 -8.97 3.11
CA PRO A 79 -5.20 -9.40 3.87
C PRO A 79 -4.96 -8.50 5.10
N LEU A 80 -4.16 -9.00 6.06
CA LEU A 80 -3.95 -8.35 7.35
C LEU A 80 -3.50 -6.87 7.25
N CYS A 81 -2.74 -6.51 6.22
CA CYS A 81 -2.34 -5.11 6.02
C CYS A 81 -3.52 -4.18 5.69
N VAL A 82 -4.59 -4.69 5.09
CA VAL A 82 -5.84 -3.97 4.79
C VAL A 82 -6.74 -3.96 6.02
N THR A 83 -7.04 -5.13 6.59
CA THR A 83 -7.98 -5.26 7.73
C THR A 83 -7.42 -4.71 9.03
N GLY A 84 -6.11 -4.81 9.25
CA GLY A 84 -5.40 -4.25 10.40
C GLY A 84 -5.04 -2.78 10.25
N CYS A 85 -5.37 -2.13 9.13
CA CYS A 85 -5.10 -0.70 8.96
C CYS A 85 -6.07 0.13 9.82
N PRO A 86 -5.59 0.88 10.83
CA PRO A 86 -6.47 1.64 11.73
C PRO A 86 -7.20 2.79 11.02
N GLY A 87 -6.59 3.36 9.97
CA GLY A 87 -7.23 4.39 9.13
C GLY A 87 -7.97 3.82 7.93
N GLN A 88 -8.02 2.48 7.75
CA GLN A 88 -8.58 1.85 6.55
C GLN A 88 -8.01 2.41 5.22
N ALA A 89 -6.77 2.89 5.24
CA ALA A 89 -6.12 3.61 4.15
C ALA A 89 -5.58 2.72 3.02
N LEU A 90 -5.76 1.40 3.09
CA LEU A 90 -5.21 0.45 2.13
C LEU A 90 -6.31 -0.39 1.47
N ARG A 91 -6.20 -0.60 0.16
CA ARG A 91 -7.01 -1.56 -0.61
C ARG A 91 -6.11 -2.32 -1.56
N ILE A 92 -6.41 -3.60 -1.78
CA ILE A 92 -5.70 -4.44 -2.74
C ILE A 92 -6.75 -5.12 -3.61
N GLY A 93 -6.51 -5.17 -4.91
CA GLY A 93 -7.43 -5.83 -5.84
C GLY A 93 -7.02 -5.63 -7.29
N PRO A 94 -7.85 -6.09 -8.25
CA PRO A 94 -7.63 -5.84 -9.66
C PRO A 94 -7.47 -4.34 -9.96
N LEU A 95 -6.55 -3.98 -10.86
CA LEU A 95 -6.29 -2.58 -11.21
C LEU A 95 -7.56 -1.79 -11.57
N ALA A 96 -8.43 -2.37 -12.38
CA ALA A 96 -9.66 -1.70 -12.80
C ALA A 96 -10.61 -1.41 -11.63
N GLU A 97 -10.64 -2.26 -10.60
CA GLU A 97 -11.41 -2.03 -9.38
C GLU A 97 -10.79 -0.92 -8.54
N ILE A 98 -9.48 -0.99 -8.34
CA ILE A 98 -8.73 0.00 -7.56
C ILE A 98 -8.82 1.40 -8.19
N VAL A 99 -8.75 1.52 -9.51
CA VAL A 99 -8.90 2.80 -10.21
C VAL A 99 -10.28 3.41 -9.99
N ARG A 100 -11.35 2.60 -10.00
CA ARG A 100 -12.70 3.10 -9.68
C ARG A 100 -12.82 3.52 -8.22
N GLU A 101 -12.24 2.75 -7.29
CA GLU A 101 -12.27 3.12 -5.87
C GLU A 101 -11.47 4.40 -5.58
N ALA A 102 -10.46 4.70 -6.40
CA ALA A 102 -9.67 5.92 -6.32
C ALA A 102 -10.41 7.17 -6.83
N GLU A 103 -11.56 7.02 -7.49
CA GLU A 103 -12.39 8.16 -7.90
C GLU A 103 -12.71 9.01 -6.65
N ASP A 104 -12.41 10.31 -6.72
CA ASP A 104 -12.56 11.30 -5.64
C ASP A 104 -11.66 11.13 -4.40
N ARG A 105 -10.58 10.34 -4.47
CA ARG A 105 -9.61 10.18 -3.37
C ARG A 105 -8.28 10.87 -3.64
N HIS A 106 -7.69 11.45 -2.59
CA HIS A 106 -6.28 11.82 -2.59
C HIS A 106 -5.45 10.58 -2.24
N CYS A 107 -5.03 9.83 -3.26
CA CYS A 107 -4.38 8.54 -3.06
C CYS A 107 -3.23 8.27 -4.03
N ASN A 108 -2.38 7.32 -3.67
CA ASN A 108 -1.44 6.67 -4.57
C ASN A 108 -2.01 5.31 -5.02
N ILE A 109 -1.79 4.96 -6.29
CA ILE A 109 -2.04 3.61 -6.81
C ILE A 109 -0.71 3.01 -7.25
N TYR A 110 -0.37 1.85 -6.68
CA TYR A 110 0.80 1.07 -7.09
C TYR A 110 0.38 -0.05 -8.01
N THR A 111 1.13 -0.27 -9.09
CA THR A 111 0.87 -1.27 -10.13
C THR A 111 2.15 -2.04 -10.47
N ALA A 112 2.04 -3.20 -11.12
CA ALA A 112 3.15 -4.08 -11.49
C ALA A 112 3.24 -4.34 -12.99
#